data_AF-A0A1I5YJW2-F1
#
_entry.id   AF-A0A1I5YJW2-F1
#
_cell.length_a   1.000
_cell.length_b   1.000
_cell.length_c   1.000
_cell.angle_alpha   90.00
_cell.angle_beta   90.00
_cell.angle_gamma   90.00
#
_symmetry.space_group_name_H-M   'P 1'
#
loop_
_entity.id
_entity.type
_entity.pdbx_description
1 polymer ?
#
loop_
_entity_poly.entity_id
_entity_poly.type
_entity_poly.pdbx_seq_one_letter_code
_entity_poly.pdbx_strand_id
1 'polypeptide(L)'
;MNTSQSHTAWKDSLAPGDVVSFCFPHEREGSNAPKVRPSLVLDVEVRDGQRYAHLAYGTTSPTTRRAGYAIDVTDADEIAFASLHKPTRFDAARRVIVSLANHNFDVSPTRGTPVLGRLTGRATERMHRIRARIHAEHHMRRAGLFRTRRGYNPPREITVERRKDGRITARQTRNV
;
A
#
# COMPACT_ATOMS: atom_id res chain seq x y z
N MET A 1 -5.47 -2.55 -38.63
CA MET A 1 -6.11 -3.24 -37.49
C MET A 1 -5.34 -2.86 -36.23
N ASN A 2 -6.00 -2.19 -35.27
CA ASN A 2 -5.39 -1.57 -34.09
C ASN A 2 -5.08 -2.60 -33.00
N THR A 3 -3.85 -3.12 -32.94
CA THR A 3 -3.40 -4.08 -31.91
C THR A 3 -2.78 -3.40 -30.67
N SER A 4 -2.65 -2.07 -30.67
CA SER A 4 -1.91 -1.32 -29.64
C SER A 4 -2.74 -0.91 -28.42
N GLN A 5 -4.09 -0.97 -28.50
CA GLN A 5 -4.96 -0.42 -27.46
C GLN A 5 -5.16 -1.37 -26.27
N SER A 6 -5.05 -2.69 -26.47
CA SER A 6 -5.22 -3.69 -25.40
C SER A 6 -4.01 -3.82 -24.46
N HIS A 7 -2.80 -3.57 -24.95
CA HIS A 7 -1.56 -3.71 -24.17
C HIS A 7 -1.40 -2.70 -23.02
N THR A 8 -2.14 -1.60 -23.05
CA THR A 8 -2.08 -0.56 -22.02
C THR A 8 -3.39 -0.38 -21.26
N ALA A 9 -4.52 -0.93 -21.74
CA ALA A 9 -5.82 -0.77 -21.10
C ALA A 9 -5.83 -1.22 -19.62
N TRP A 10 -5.06 -2.26 -19.27
CA TRP A 10 -4.94 -2.71 -17.89
C TRP A 10 -4.33 -1.65 -16.98
N LYS A 11 -3.46 -0.79 -17.49
CA LYS A 11 -2.85 0.30 -16.72
C LYS A 11 -3.90 1.30 -16.30
N ASP A 12 -4.94 1.47 -17.10
CA ASP A 12 -6.03 2.40 -16.84
C ASP A 12 -7.03 1.83 -15.82
N SER A 13 -7.30 0.53 -15.90
CA SER A 13 -8.27 -0.15 -15.02
C SER A 13 -7.67 -0.72 -13.72
N LEU A 14 -6.34 -0.75 -13.57
CA LEU A 14 -5.69 -1.33 -12.39
C LEU A 14 -6.13 -0.64 -11.10
N ALA A 15 -6.55 -1.42 -10.12
CA ALA A 15 -7.10 -0.93 -8.86
C ALA A 15 -6.66 -1.74 -7.64
N PRO A 16 -6.81 -1.19 -6.42
CA PRO A 16 -6.59 -1.94 -5.19
C PRO A 16 -7.40 -3.24 -5.16
N GLY A 17 -6.75 -4.33 -4.74
CA GLY A 17 -7.34 -5.67 -4.70
C GLY A 17 -7.03 -6.53 -5.92
N ASP A 18 -6.55 -5.95 -7.03
CA ASP A 18 -6.09 -6.75 -8.17
C ASP A 18 -4.85 -7.57 -7.80
N VAL A 19 -4.82 -8.81 -8.28
CA VAL A 19 -3.66 -9.69 -8.19
C VAL A 19 -2.97 -9.68 -9.54
N VAL A 20 -1.68 -9.35 -9.57
CA VAL A 20 -0.88 -9.21 -10.79
C VAL A 20 0.30 -10.17 -10.81
N SER A 21 0.71 -10.57 -12.01
CA SER A 21 1.98 -11.23 -12.27
C SER A 21 3.10 -10.18 -12.28
N PHE A 22 4.03 -10.29 -11.34
CA PHE A 22 5.12 -9.32 -11.20
C PHE A 22 6.43 -9.99 -10.79
N CYS A 23 7.52 -9.57 -11.42
CA CYS A 23 8.88 -9.97 -11.07
C CYS A 23 9.38 -9.13 -9.88
N PHE A 24 9.15 -9.63 -8.67
CA PHE A 24 9.46 -8.90 -7.45
C PHE A 24 10.98 -8.84 -7.24
N PRO A 25 11.56 -7.66 -6.93
CA PRO A 25 13.00 -7.55 -6.66
C PRO A 25 13.39 -8.36 -5.42
N HIS A 26 14.58 -8.96 -5.47
CA HIS A 26 15.14 -9.67 -4.31
C HIS A 26 15.60 -8.65 -3.25
N GLU A 27 15.44 -9.00 -1.97
CA GLU A 27 15.93 -8.17 -0.86
C GLU A 27 17.46 -8.26 -0.67
N ARG A 28 18.08 -9.26 -1.28
CA ARG A 28 19.54 -9.50 -1.22
C ARG A 28 20.03 -9.88 -2.60
N GLU A 29 21.23 -9.41 -2.94
CA GLU A 29 21.96 -9.93 -4.10
C GLU A 29 22.24 -11.42 -3.88
N GLY A 30 21.94 -12.21 -4.91
CA GLY A 30 22.10 -13.67 -4.88
C GLY A 30 21.97 -14.23 -6.28
N SER A 31 22.47 -15.45 -6.49
CA SER A 31 22.52 -16.11 -7.79
C SER A 31 21.15 -16.51 -8.36
N ASN A 32 20.07 -16.39 -7.58
CA ASN A 32 18.74 -16.76 -8.03
C ASN A 32 18.16 -15.67 -8.93
N ALA A 33 17.80 -16.04 -10.15
CA ALA A 33 17.08 -15.15 -11.06
C ALA A 33 15.80 -14.58 -10.39
N PRO A 34 15.48 -13.30 -10.58
CA PRO A 34 14.19 -12.73 -10.21
C PRO A 34 13.05 -13.62 -10.75
N LYS A 35 12.16 -14.03 -9.86
CA LYS A 35 11.09 -14.99 -10.20
C LYS A 35 9.75 -14.27 -10.15
N VAL A 36 8.98 -14.41 -11.23
CA VAL A 36 7.60 -13.94 -11.32
C VAL A 36 6.75 -14.54 -10.19
N ARG A 37 5.95 -13.69 -9.56
CA ARG A 37 5.07 -14.02 -8.43
C ARG A 37 3.72 -13.32 -8.59
N PRO A 38 2.63 -13.94 -8.15
CA PRO A 38 1.43 -13.21 -7.80
C PRO A 38 1.78 -12.12 -6.78
N SER A 39 1.39 -10.89 -7.07
CA SER A 39 1.59 -9.72 -6.20
C SER A 39 0.27 -8.98 -6.09
N LEU A 40 -0.03 -8.46 -4.90
CA LEU A 40 -1.30 -7.79 -4.64
C LEU A 40 -1.14 -6.28 -4.81
N VAL A 41 -2.02 -5.66 -5.59
CA VAL A 41 -2.14 -4.21 -5.65
C VAL A 41 -2.81 -3.72 -4.38
N LEU A 42 -2.04 -3.06 -3.52
CA LEU A 42 -2.54 -2.41 -2.31
C LEU A 42 -3.12 -1.03 -2.60
N ASP A 43 -2.51 -0.31 -3.54
CA ASP A 43 -2.90 1.05 -3.90
C ASP A 43 -2.41 1.42 -5.30
N VAL A 44 -3.05 2.43 -5.91
CA VAL A 44 -2.58 3.06 -7.14
C VAL A 44 -2.63 4.57 -6.95
N GLU A 45 -1.50 5.23 -7.19
CA GLU A 45 -1.36 6.68 -7.06
C GLU A 45 -0.88 7.31 -8.36
N VAL A 46 -1.17 8.60 -8.54
CA VAL A 46 -0.66 9.42 -9.64
C VAL A 46 0.36 10.40 -9.08
N ARG A 47 1.55 10.45 -9.69
CA ARG A 47 2.60 11.42 -9.38
C ARG A 47 3.10 12.02 -10.69
N ASP A 48 3.04 13.34 -10.81
CA ASP A 48 3.49 14.09 -12.00
C ASP A 48 2.90 13.53 -13.32
N GLY A 49 1.61 13.16 -13.29
CA GLY A 49 0.90 12.57 -14.44
C GLY A 49 1.18 11.09 -14.69
N GLN A 50 2.12 10.47 -13.99
CA GLN A 50 2.45 9.05 -14.10
C GLN A 50 1.76 8.22 -13.00
N ARG A 51 1.23 7.06 -13.38
CA ARG A 51 0.62 6.09 -12.45
C ARG A 51 1.66 5.14 -11.84
N TYR A 52 1.50 4.88 -10.55
CA TYR A 52 2.33 3.96 -9.77
C TYR A 52 1.44 3.00 -8.97
N ALA A 53 1.83 1.73 -8.90
CA ALA A 53 1.19 0.73 -8.06
C ALA A 53 2.03 0.44 -6.81
N HIS A 54 1.35 0.27 -5.69
CA HIS A 54 1.90 -0.27 -4.45
C HIS A 54 1.64 -1.77 -4.44
N LEU A 55 2.68 -2.57 -4.60
CA LEU A 55 2.57 -4.03 -4.73
C LEU A 55 3.05 -4.72 -3.47
N ALA A 56 2.23 -5.58 -2.87
CA ALA A 56 2.63 -6.48 -1.79
C ALA A 56 3.17 -7.80 -2.35
N TYR A 57 4.25 -8.29 -1.75
CA TYR A 57 4.88 -9.56 -2.11
C TYR A 57 3.99 -10.76 -1.77
N GLY A 58 3.69 -11.61 -2.75
CA GLY A 58 3.00 -12.88 -2.53
C GLY A 58 3.96 -14.04 -2.22
N THR A 59 3.65 -14.82 -1.19
CA THR A 59 4.37 -16.04 -0.82
C THR A 59 3.44 -17.17 -0.44
N THR A 60 3.84 -18.38 -0.79
CA THR A 60 3.15 -19.63 -0.38
C THR A 60 3.85 -20.34 0.77
N SER A 61 4.97 -19.78 1.23
CA SER A 61 5.76 -20.26 2.38
C SER A 61 6.10 -19.05 3.25
N PRO A 62 5.14 -18.57 4.04
CA PRO A 62 5.33 -17.37 4.84
C PRO A 62 6.30 -17.65 5.99
N THR A 63 7.47 -17.01 5.97
CA THR A 63 8.46 -17.08 7.06
C THR A 63 8.33 -15.92 8.05
N THR A 64 7.50 -14.91 7.75
CA THR A 64 7.48 -13.63 8.46
C THR A 64 6.49 -13.60 9.63
N ARG A 65 6.94 -13.03 10.76
CA ARG A 65 6.17 -12.91 12.02
C ARG A 65 5.22 -11.70 12.08
N ARG A 66 5.24 -10.80 11.09
CA ARG A 66 4.44 -9.55 11.14
C ARG A 66 3.00 -9.77 10.66
N ALA A 67 2.23 -10.52 11.44
CA ALA A 67 0.82 -10.80 11.19
C ALA A 67 -0.03 -9.53 10.95
N GLY A 68 0.39 -8.39 11.52
CA GLY A 68 -0.28 -7.08 11.34
C GLY A 68 -0.35 -6.57 9.91
N TYR A 69 0.49 -7.07 9.00
CA TYR A 69 0.54 -6.68 7.58
C TYR A 69 0.26 -7.84 6.61
N ALA A 70 -0.08 -9.01 7.16
CA ALA A 70 -0.43 -10.17 6.37
C ALA A 70 -1.88 -10.08 5.85
N ILE A 71 -2.04 -10.43 4.58
CA ILE A 71 -3.32 -10.65 3.91
C ILE A 71 -3.29 -12.09 3.41
N ASP A 72 -4.05 -12.96 4.07
CA ASP A 72 -4.09 -14.38 3.76
C ASP A 72 -5.28 -14.67 2.86
N VAL A 73 -5.01 -15.35 1.74
CA VAL A 73 -6.03 -15.90 0.84
C VAL A 73 -5.97 -17.41 1.00
N THR A 74 -6.94 -17.97 1.74
CA THR A 74 -6.97 -19.38 2.14
C THR A 74 -8.28 -20.06 1.80
N ASP A 75 -9.37 -19.28 1.68
CA ASP A 75 -10.66 -19.76 1.22
C ASP A 75 -10.60 -20.16 -0.26
N ALA A 76 -11.24 -21.27 -0.61
CA ALA A 76 -11.14 -21.86 -1.95
C ALA A 76 -11.75 -20.95 -3.03
N ASP A 77 -12.86 -20.28 -2.73
CA ASP A 77 -13.51 -19.36 -3.67
C ASP A 77 -12.66 -18.11 -3.85
N GLU A 78 -12.14 -17.54 -2.76
CA GLU A 78 -11.21 -16.39 -2.83
C GLU A 78 -9.93 -16.74 -3.62
N ILE A 79 -9.38 -17.95 -3.46
CA ILE A 79 -8.24 -18.46 -4.24
C ILE A 79 -8.58 -18.51 -5.73
N ALA A 80 -9.75 -19.04 -6.09
CA ALA A 80 -10.19 -19.16 -7.47
C ALA A 80 -10.43 -17.78 -8.11
N PHE A 81 -11.12 -16.86 -7.44
CA PHE A 81 -11.36 -15.49 -7.92
C PHE A 81 -10.06 -14.69 -8.10
N ALA A 82 -9.06 -14.94 -7.25
CA ALA A 82 -7.73 -14.34 -7.37
C ALA A 82 -6.84 -15.02 -8.42
N SER A 83 -7.34 -16.06 -9.11
CA SER A 83 -6.57 -16.91 -10.04
C SER A 83 -5.29 -17.47 -9.41
N LEU A 84 -5.35 -17.81 -8.12
CA LEU A 84 -4.25 -18.42 -7.38
C LEU A 84 -4.37 -19.94 -7.44
N HIS A 85 -3.25 -20.64 -7.53
CA HIS A 85 -3.25 -22.11 -7.56
C HIS A 85 -3.26 -22.77 -6.18
N LYS A 86 -2.96 -21.99 -5.13
CA LYS A 86 -2.85 -22.47 -3.75
C LYS A 86 -2.95 -21.31 -2.76
N PRO A 87 -3.19 -21.60 -1.46
CA PRO A 87 -3.20 -20.58 -0.43
C PRO A 87 -1.95 -19.70 -0.48
N THR A 88 -2.17 -18.38 -0.46
CA THR A 88 -1.10 -17.39 -0.65
C THR A 88 -1.25 -16.28 0.39
N ARG A 89 -0.14 -15.92 1.02
CA ARG A 89 -0.02 -14.74 1.86
C ARG A 89 0.57 -13.59 1.06
N PHE A 90 -0.11 -12.46 1.02
CA PHE A 90 0.47 -11.20 0.58
C PHE A 90 1.01 -10.43 1.80
N ASP A 91 2.31 -10.13 1.79
CA ASP A 91 2.99 -9.41 2.87
C ASP A 91 3.14 -7.93 2.51
N ALA A 92 2.27 -7.08 3.06
CA ALA A 92 2.29 -5.64 2.83
C ALA A 92 3.46 -4.92 3.54
N ALA A 93 4.16 -5.59 4.47
CA ALA A 93 5.40 -5.07 5.02
C ALA A 93 6.54 -5.14 3.99
N ARG A 94 6.51 -6.14 3.11
CA ARG A 94 7.40 -6.27 1.95
C ARG A 94 6.69 -5.77 0.68
N ARG A 95 6.47 -4.46 0.62
CA ARG A 95 5.84 -3.80 -0.55
C ARG A 95 6.82 -2.93 -1.33
N VAL A 96 6.57 -2.78 -2.62
CA VAL A 96 7.30 -1.88 -3.52
C VAL A 96 6.34 -0.89 -4.18
N ILE A 97 6.85 0.28 -4.55
CA ILE A 97 6.14 1.26 -5.38
C ILE A 97 6.79 1.24 -6.75
N VAL A 98 6.03 0.96 -7.79
CA VAL A 98 6.55 0.82 -9.16
C VAL A 98 5.67 1.56 -10.15
N SER A 99 6.30 2.18 -11.16
CA SER A 99 5.57 2.76 -12.29
C SER A 99 4.82 1.66 -13.04
N LEU A 100 3.60 1.94 -13.53
CA LEU A 100 2.87 0.99 -14.40
C LEU A 100 3.56 0.76 -15.75
N ALA A 101 4.60 1.52 -16.08
CA ALA A 101 5.47 1.27 -17.23
C ALA A 101 6.67 0.34 -16.93
N ASN A 102 6.80 -0.16 -15.70
CA ASN A 102 7.91 -1.02 -15.30
C ASN A 102 7.86 -2.37 -16.05
N HIS A 103 8.99 -2.80 -16.61
CA HIS A 103 9.11 -4.05 -17.37
C HIS A 103 8.97 -5.32 -16.51
N ASN A 104 9.01 -5.20 -15.18
CA ASN A 104 8.81 -6.32 -14.26
C ASN A 104 7.35 -6.76 -14.16
N PHE A 105 6.39 -6.00 -14.71
CA PHE A 105 5.05 -6.53 -14.93
C PHE A 105 5.12 -7.61 -16.01
N ASP A 106 4.81 -8.84 -15.62
CA ASP A 106 4.79 -9.98 -16.53
C ASP A 106 3.46 -9.98 -17.28
N VAL A 107 3.43 -9.26 -18.41
CA VAL A 107 2.26 -9.13 -19.26
C VAL A 107 2.14 -10.39 -20.11
N SER A 108 1.09 -11.17 -19.87
CA SER A 108 0.81 -12.36 -20.67
C SER A 108 0.64 -11.99 -22.15
N PRO A 109 1.39 -12.58 -23.09
CA PRO A 109 1.24 -12.29 -24.52
C PRO A 109 -0.15 -12.63 -25.06
N THR A 110 -0.83 -13.61 -24.46
CA THR A 110 -2.16 -14.04 -24.87
C THR A 110 -3.28 -13.21 -24.27
N ARG A 111 -3.12 -12.72 -23.03
CA ARG A 111 -4.14 -11.91 -22.34
C ARG A 111 -3.93 -10.40 -22.47
N GLY A 112 -2.73 -9.95 -22.82
CA GLY A 112 -2.36 -8.53 -22.92
C GLY A 112 -2.36 -7.79 -21.58
N THR A 113 -2.40 -8.49 -20.45
CA THR A 113 -2.48 -7.92 -19.10
C THR A 113 -1.63 -8.73 -18.11
N PRO A 114 -1.02 -8.08 -17.09
CA PRO A 114 -0.42 -8.78 -15.97
C PRO A 114 -1.46 -9.14 -14.90
N VAL A 115 -2.70 -8.66 -14.99
CA VAL A 115 -3.75 -8.96 -14.01
C VAL A 115 -4.16 -10.42 -14.12
N LEU A 116 -4.03 -11.14 -13.01
CA LEU A 116 -4.38 -12.55 -12.87
C LEU A 116 -5.84 -12.72 -12.42
N GLY A 117 -6.25 -11.90 -11.45
CA GLY A 117 -7.56 -11.97 -10.81
C GLY A 117 -7.69 -10.86 -9.78
N ARG A 118 -8.63 -11.00 -8.85
CA ARG A 118 -8.89 -9.99 -7.81
C ARG A 118 -9.28 -10.65 -6.49
N LEU A 119 -8.91 -10.01 -5.39
CA LEU A 119 -9.38 -10.40 -4.06
C LEU A 119 -10.90 -10.20 -3.94
N THR A 120 -11.53 -11.10 -3.20
CA THR A 120 -12.93 -10.99 -2.77
C THR A 120 -13.01 -11.11 -1.25
N GLY A 121 -14.23 -11.07 -0.71
CA GLY A 121 -14.52 -11.46 0.68
C GLY A 121 -13.63 -10.83 1.76
N ARG A 122 -13.18 -11.69 2.68
CA ARG A 122 -12.42 -11.31 3.87
C ARG A 122 -11.03 -10.82 3.51
N ALA A 123 -10.44 -11.35 2.44
CA ALA A 123 -9.14 -10.91 1.95
C ALA A 123 -9.18 -9.43 1.51
N THR A 124 -10.24 -9.01 0.82
CA THR A 124 -10.46 -7.61 0.42
C THR A 124 -10.65 -6.69 1.63
N GLU A 125 -11.47 -7.07 2.60
CA GLU A 125 -11.65 -6.29 3.84
C GLU A 125 -10.33 -6.14 4.61
N ARG A 126 -9.54 -7.23 4.69
CA ARG A 126 -8.23 -7.22 5.32
C ARG A 126 -7.26 -6.29 4.58
N MET A 127 -7.23 -6.34 3.25
CA MET A 127 -6.43 -5.45 2.42
C MET A 127 -6.78 -3.98 2.66
N HIS A 128 -8.07 -3.62 2.67
CA HIS A 128 -8.49 -2.24 2.92
C HIS A 128 -8.08 -1.72 4.30
N ARG A 129 -8.17 -2.54 5.35
CA ARG A 129 -7.67 -2.17 6.70
C ARG A 129 -6.17 -1.92 6.70
N ILE A 130 -5.40 -2.76 6.01
CA ILE A 130 -3.95 -2.59 5.89
C ILE A 130 -3.60 -1.35 5.06
N ARG A 131 -4.30 -1.12 3.95
CA ARG A 131 -4.16 0.09 3.13
C ARG A 131 -4.40 1.35 3.96
N ALA A 132 -5.51 1.41 4.70
CA ALA A 132 -5.83 2.54 5.58
C ALA A 132 -4.74 2.78 6.64
N ARG A 133 -4.23 1.70 7.26
CA ARG A 133 -3.10 1.79 8.20
C ARG A 133 -1.84 2.35 7.56
N ILE A 134 -1.48 1.89 6.36
CA ILE A 134 -0.30 2.38 5.63
C ILE A 134 -0.42 3.88 5.35
N HIS A 135 -1.61 4.34 4.91
CA HIS A 135 -1.85 5.77 4.70
C HIS A 135 -1.75 6.57 5.99
N ALA A 136 -2.34 6.09 7.09
CA ALA A 136 -2.24 6.75 8.39
C ALA A 136 -0.79 6.88 8.87
N GLU A 137 0.00 5.79 8.77
CA GLU A 137 1.42 5.81 9.11
C GLU A 137 2.22 6.77 8.22
N HIS A 138 1.93 6.82 6.92
CA HIS A 138 2.58 7.75 5.99
C HIS A 138 2.22 9.21 6.29
N HIS A 139 0.96 9.48 6.61
CA HIS A 139 0.51 10.81 7.02
C HIS A 139 1.20 11.27 8.30
N MET A 140 1.28 10.40 9.32
CA MET A 140 2.01 10.69 10.57
C MET A 140 3.49 10.94 10.34
N ARG A 141 4.16 10.14 9.49
CA ARG A 141 5.58 10.35 9.14
C ARG A 141 5.78 11.70 8.44
N ARG A 142 4.89 12.07 7.51
CA ARG A 142 4.93 13.39 6.85
C ARG A 142 4.73 14.51 7.86
N ALA A 143 3.70 14.46 8.70
CA ALA A 143 3.45 15.45 9.74
C ALA A 143 4.61 15.57 10.73
N GLY A 144 5.22 14.45 11.12
CA GLY A 144 6.42 14.40 11.94
C GLY A 144 7.60 15.10 11.28
N LEU A 145 7.91 14.80 10.02
CA LEU A 145 8.96 15.49 9.27
C LEU A 145 8.72 17.00 9.17
N PHE A 146 7.48 17.45 9.02
CA PHE A 146 7.15 18.87 9.05
C PHE A 146 7.39 19.51 10.43
N ARG A 147 7.14 18.77 11.52
CA ARG A 147 7.45 19.21 12.89
C ARG A 147 8.95 19.28 13.18
N THR A 148 9.77 18.42 12.56
CA THR A 148 11.22 18.43 12.79
C THR A 148 11.99 19.37 11.86
N ARG A 149 11.52 19.60 10.62
CA ARG A 149 12.26 20.39 9.60
C ARG A 149 12.12 21.90 9.71
N ARG A 150 11.13 22.40 10.46
CA ARG A 150 11.10 23.77 10.95
C ARG A 150 10.90 23.65 12.44
N GLY A 151 11.47 24.55 13.25
CA GLY A 151 11.09 24.77 14.64
C GLY A 151 9.64 25.24 14.77
N TYR A 152 8.70 24.57 14.12
CA TYR A 152 7.28 24.83 14.11
C TYR A 152 6.70 24.19 15.35
N ASN A 153 6.62 24.99 16.42
CA ASN A 153 5.70 24.72 17.49
C ASN A 153 4.31 25.07 16.95
N PRO A 154 3.39 24.11 16.74
CA PRO A 154 2.02 24.46 16.43
C PRO A 154 1.48 25.32 17.59
N PRO A 155 0.68 26.38 17.30
CA PRO A 155 0.14 27.23 18.35
C PRO A 155 -0.55 26.37 19.40
N ARG A 156 -0.05 26.38 20.63
CA ARG A 156 -0.73 25.69 21.72
C ARG A 156 -1.73 26.67 22.31
N GLU A 157 -2.97 26.23 22.43
CA GLU A 157 -3.99 26.96 23.18
C GLU A 157 -3.64 26.84 24.67
N ILE A 158 -3.00 27.86 25.22
CA ILE A 158 -2.69 27.92 26.65
C ILE A 158 -3.78 28.76 27.32
N THR A 159 -4.46 28.16 28.29
CA THR A 159 -5.32 28.89 29.21
C THR A 159 -4.46 29.44 30.34
N VAL A 160 -4.32 30.76 30.38
CA VAL A 160 -3.64 31.46 31.47
C VAL A 160 -4.67 31.82 32.54
N GLU A 161 -4.55 31.24 33.73
CA GLU A 161 -5.32 31.64 34.91
C GLU A 161 -4.51 32.68 35.70
N ARG A 162 -5.03 33.91 35.86
CA ARG A 162 -4.48 34.86 36.83
C ARG A 162 -5.18 34.65 38.17
N ARG A 163 -4.40 34.57 39.25
CA ARG A 163 -4.90 34.41 40.62
C ARG A 163 -4.44 35.59 41.48
N LYS A 164 -5.33 36.08 42.35
CA LYS A 164 -5.03 37.04 43.42
C LYS A 164 -5.66 36.49 44.70
N ASP A 165 -4.89 36.43 45.80
CA ASP A 165 -5.34 35.92 47.10
C ASP A 165 -6.01 34.53 47.03
N GLY A 166 -5.41 33.63 46.25
CA GLY A 166 -5.90 32.25 46.09
C GLY A 166 -7.15 32.09 45.20
N ARG A 167 -7.77 33.19 44.75
CA ARG A 167 -8.95 33.16 43.87
C ARG A 167 -8.58 33.48 42.42
N ILE A 168 -9.19 32.76 41.47
CA ILE A 168 -9.03 33.00 40.04
C ILE A 168 -9.74 34.31 39.69
N THR A 169 -9.00 35.30 39.21
CA THR A 169 -9.52 36.62 38.85
C THR A 169 -9.70 36.80 37.34
N ALA A 170 -9.02 36.01 36.53
CA ALA A 170 -9.23 35.98 35.08
C ALA A 170 -8.77 34.66 34.46
N ARG A 171 -9.48 34.21 33.42
CA ARG A 171 -9.03 33.17 32.49
C ARG A 171 -8.89 33.81 31.12
N GLN A 172 -7.71 33.68 30.51
CA GLN A 172 -7.47 34.13 29.15
C GLN A 172 -6.87 33.00 28.33
N THR A 173 -7.53 32.67 27.23
CA THR A 173 -7.01 31.75 26.23
C THR A 173 -6.05 32.50 25.31
N ARG A 174 -4.84 31.97 25.14
CA ARG A 174 -3.84 32.52 24.22
C ARG A 174 -3.30 31.43 23.30
N ASN A 175 -3.13 31.78 22.04
CA ASN A 175 -2.37 31.00 21.07
C ASN A 175 -0.90 31.43 21.19
N VAL A 176 0.01 30.47 21.44
CA VAL A 176 1.47 30.69 21.50
C VAL A 176 2.23 29.74 20.60
#